data_AF-A0A3Q3IA11-F1
#
_entry.id   AF-A0A3Q3IA11-F1
#
_cell.length_a   1.000
_cell.length_b   1.000
_cell.length_c   1.000
_cell.angle_alpha   90.00
_cell.angle_beta   90.00
_cell.angle_gamma   90.00
#
_symmetry.space_group_name_H-M   'P 1'
#
loop_
_entity.id
_entity.type
_entity.pdbx_description
1 polymer ?
#
loop_
_entity_poly.entity_id
_entity_poly.type
_entity_poly.pdbx_seq_one_letter_code
_entity_poly.pdbx_strand_id
1 'polypeptide(L)' 'MAVNLSKNGAALMAAYKEVVDGKSGTNWALFTYEGNSNDIRLAGKGGSPCDYKRPGRGGRGTGDHLGQSGQSLWSQL' A
#
# COMPACT_ATOMS: atom_id res chain seq x y z
N MET A 1 -16.27 29.30 15.52
CA MET A 1 -14.90 28.92 15.14
C MET A 1 -14.89 28.58 13.65
N ALA A 2 -13.81 28.91 12.93
CA ALA A 2 -13.69 28.67 11.50
C ALA A 2 -12.34 28.00 11.19
N VAL A 3 -12.34 27.15 10.16
CA VAL A 3 -11.14 26.49 9.65
C VAL A 3 -10.25 27.49 8.92
N ASN A 4 -8.93 27.39 9.10
CA ASN A 4 -7.96 28.19 8.38
C ASN A 4 -7.29 27.34 7.28
N LEU A 5 -7.49 27.77 6.03
CA LEU A 5 -6.90 27.15 4.83
C LEU A 5 -5.73 27.97 4.27
N SER A 6 -5.59 29.23 4.69
CA SER A 6 -4.66 30.18 4.07
C SER A 6 -3.21 29.84 4.36
N LYS A 7 -2.91 29.37 5.58
CA LYS A 7 -1.53 29.06 6.02
C LYS A 7 -0.83 28.04 5.12
N ASN A 8 -1.53 26.96 4.75
CA ASN A 8 -0.99 25.87 3.92
C ASN A 8 -1.62 25.82 2.51
N GLY A 9 -2.29 26.90 2.08
CA GLY A 9 -3.19 26.90 0.92
C GLY A 9 -2.57 26.36 -0.37
N ALA A 10 -1.30 26.68 -0.64
CA ALA A 10 -0.58 26.18 -1.81
C ALA A 10 -0.44 24.64 -1.81
N ALA A 11 -0.08 24.04 -0.67
CA ALA A 11 0.06 22.60 -0.53
C ALA A 11 -1.28 21.88 -0.60
N LEU A 12 -2.33 22.47 0.00
CA LEU A 12 -3.69 21.95 -0.06
C LEU A 12 -4.22 21.96 -1.50
N MET A 13 -4.05 23.07 -2.20
CA MET A 13 -4.50 23.24 -3.58
C MET A 13 -3.73 22.31 -4.53
N ALA A 14 -2.43 22.13 -4.33
CA ALA A 14 -1.62 21.22 -5.13
C ALA A 14 -2.07 19.76 -4.98
N ALA A 15 -2.24 19.28 -3.73
CA ALA A 15 -2.69 17.92 -3.47
C ALA A 15 -4.12 17.68 -3.97
N TYR A 16 -5.01 18.66 -3.80
CA TYR A 16 -6.35 18.61 -4.37
C TYR A 16 -6.30 18.51 -5.90
N LYS A 17 -5.55 19.40 -6.55
CA LYS A 17 -5.40 19.44 -8.01
C LYS A 17 -4.85 18.12 -8.55
N GLU A 18 -3.90 17.52 -7.85
CA GLU A 18 -3.29 16.26 -8.24
C GLU A 18 -4.28 15.09 -8.21
N VAL A 19 -5.17 15.04 -7.22
CA VAL A 19 -6.25 14.04 -7.12
C VAL A 19 -7.30 14.24 -8.21
N VAL A 20 -7.72 15.49 -8.47
CA VAL A 20 -8.81 15.78 -9.43
C VAL A 20 -8.37 15.81 -10.88
N ASP A 21 -7.10 16.10 -11.17
CA ASP A 21 -6.60 16.14 -12.55
C ASP A 21 -6.61 14.73 -13.17
N GLY A 22 -6.58 13.66 -12.36
CA GLY A 22 -6.70 12.26 -12.79
C GLY A 22 -5.58 11.76 -13.71
N LYS A 23 -4.70 12.66 -14.16
CA LYS A 23 -3.47 12.36 -14.91
C LYS A 23 -2.37 11.82 -14.01
N SER A 24 -2.43 12.16 -12.72
CA SER A 24 -1.50 11.65 -11.73
C SER A 24 -1.92 10.26 -11.28
N GLY A 25 -0.96 9.44 -10.85
CA GLY A 25 -1.26 8.17 -10.18
C GLY A 25 -1.92 8.36 -8.81
N THR A 26 -2.17 9.58 -8.34
CA THR A 26 -2.68 9.90 -7.00
C THR A 26 -4.21 9.94 -7.01
N ASN A 27 -4.83 9.07 -6.22
CA ASN A 27 -6.28 8.91 -6.11
C ASN A 27 -6.87 9.51 -4.83
N TRP A 28 -6.05 9.70 -3.79
CA TRP A 28 -6.51 10.23 -2.51
C TRP A 28 -5.48 11.19 -1.90
N ALA A 29 -5.99 12.13 -1.11
CA ALA A 29 -5.22 13.02 -0.25
C ALA A 29 -5.90 13.10 1.14
N LEU A 30 -5.11 13.07 2.20
CA LEU A 30 -5.54 13.16 3.59
C LEU A 30 -5.07 14.48 4.19
N PHE A 31 -5.99 15.19 4.83
CA PHE A 31 -5.72 16.46 5.50
C PHE A 31 -5.94 16.32 7.02
N THR A 32 -5.16 17.05 7.81
CA THR A 32 -5.25 17.05 9.27
C THR A 32 -5.01 18.44 9.85
N TYR A 33 -5.34 18.63 11.12
CA TYR A 33 -5.05 19.85 11.85
C TYR A 33 -3.59 19.90 12.32
N GLU A 34 -3.08 21.12 12.45
CA GLU A 34 -1.77 21.37 13.04
C GLU A 34 -1.89 21.59 14.55
N GLY A 35 -1.46 20.60 15.33
CA GLY A 35 -1.49 20.67 16.79
C GLY A 35 -2.89 20.97 17.31
N ASN A 36 -3.01 22.02 18.12
CA ASN A 36 -4.26 22.48 18.71
C ASN A 36 -4.84 23.72 18.02
N SER A 37 -4.46 23.96 16.76
CA SER A 37 -4.91 25.08 15.91
C SER A 37 -6.04 24.68 14.97
N ASN A 38 -6.73 25.68 14.41
CA ASN A 38 -7.70 25.51 13.32
C ASN A 38 -7.03 25.46 11.93
N ASP A 39 -5.70 25.42 11.87
CA ASP A 39 -4.94 25.34 10.63
C ASP A 39 -4.94 23.91 10.07
N ILE A 40 -5.35 23.77 8.80
CA ILE A 40 -5.31 22.49 8.08
C ILE A 40 -3.98 22.35 7.33
N ARG A 41 -3.42 21.13 7.31
CA ARG A 41 -2.24 20.75 6.51
C ARG A 41 -2.46 19.43 5.78
N LEU A 42 -1.63 19.16 4.77
CA LEU A 42 -1.56 17.85 4.13
C LEU A 42 -0.89 16.84 5.08
N ALA A 43 -1.55 15.72 5.32
CA ALA A 43 -1.02 14.61 6.09
C ALA A 43 -0.40 13.53 5.19
N GLY A 44 -0.98 13.32 4.01
CA GLY A 44 -0.49 12.34 3.03
C GLY A 44 -1.32 12.32 1.76
N LYS A 45 -0.82 11.64 0.73
CA LYS A 45 -1.53 11.38 -0.53
C LYS A 45 -1.03 10.08 -1.13
N GLY A 46 -1.80 9.46 -2.02
CA GLY A 46 -1.39 8.21 -2.65
C GLY A 46 -2.27 7.76 -3.81
N GLY A 47 -1.75 6.79 -4.55
CA GLY A 47 -2.40 6.12 -5.68
C GLY A 47 -3.02 4.79 -5.35
N SER A 48 -4.02 4.38 -6.14
CA SER A 48 -4.94 3.24 -5.95
C SER A 48 -4.40 2.02 -5.16
N PRO A 49 -5.20 1.39 -4.28
CA PRO A 49 -4.89 0.12 -3.60
C PRO A 49 -4.89 -1.12 -4.50
N CYS A 50 -5.05 -0.95 -5.81
CA CYS A 50 -5.48 -2.01 -6.72
C CYS A 50 -4.30 -2.70 -7.43
N ASP A 51 -3.27 -3.10 -6.69
CA ASP A 51 -2.39 -4.18 -7.14
C ASP A 51 -2.80 -5.45 -6.38
N TYR A 52 -4.02 -5.93 -6.59
CA TYR A 52 -4.31 -7.34 -6.29
C TYR A 52 -3.67 -8.16 -7.40
N LYS A 53 -2.34 -8.30 -7.33
CA LYS A 53 -1.61 -9.30 -8.08
C LYS A 53 -2.13 -10.66 -7.66
N ARG A 54 -3.08 -11.22 -8.41
CA ARG A 54 -3.48 -12.62 -8.22
C ARG A 54 -2.22 -13.46 -8.39
N PRO A 55 -1.76 -14.22 -7.37
CA PRO A 55 -0.69 -15.15 -7.60
C PRO A 55 -1.17 -16.13 -8.66
N GLY A 56 -0.51 -16.10 -9.82
CA GLY A 56 -0.81 -17.03 -10.90
C GLY A 56 -0.72 -18.46 -10.36
N ARG A 57 -1.74 -19.28 -10.61
CA ARG A 57 -1.65 -20.72 -10.37
C ARG A 57 -0.57 -21.27 -11.30
N GLY A 58 0.67 -21.35 -10.81
CA GLY A 58 1.72 -22.15 -11.40
C GLY A 58 1.23 -23.60 -11.49
N GLY A 59 1.29 -24.17 -12.69
CA GLY A 59 0.73 -25.46 -13.02
C GLY A 59 1.31 -26.63 -12.22
N ARG A 60 0.51 -27.69 -12.09
CA ARG A 60 0.92 -29.00 -11.57
C ARG A 60 2.13 -29.51 -12.36
N GLY A 61 3.32 -29.42 -11.75
CA GLY A 61 4.49 -30.17 -12.18
C GLY A 61 4.26 -31.65 -11.91
N THR A 62 4.45 -32.45 -12.95
CA THR A 62 4.48 -33.91 -12.96
C THR A 62 5.51 -34.45 -11.97
N GLY A 63 5.14 -35.51 -11.27
CA GLY A 63 5.96 -36.12 -10.23
C GLY A 63 7.21 -36.80 -10.77
N ASP A 64 8.32 -36.57 -10.08
CA ASP A 64 9.49 -37.42 -10.15
C ASP A 64 9.61 -38.19 -8.84
N HIS A 65 9.24 -39.46 -8.95
CA HIS A 65 9.39 -40.48 -7.94
C HIS A 65 10.69 -41.23 -8.25
N LEU A 66 11.82 -40.89 -7.62
CA LEU A 66 12.97 -41.81 -7.46
C LEU A 66 14.08 -41.17 -6.62
N GLY A 67 14.37 -41.76 -5.46
CA GLY A 67 15.48 -41.37 -4.60
C GLY A 67 15.33 -41.89 -3.18
N GLN A 68 15.43 -43.21 -3.01
CA GLN A 68 15.47 -43.85 -1.70
C GLN A 68 16.64 -43.28 -0.87
N SER A 69 16.34 -42.55 0.20
CA SER A 69 17.23 -42.44 1.35
C SER A 69 16.42 -42.70 2.62
N GLY A 70 16.05 -43.96 2.81
CA GLY A 70 15.46 -44.48 4.03
C GLY A 70 16.49 -44.44 5.14
N GLN A 71 16.12 -43.78 6.22
CA GLN A 71 16.94 -43.43 7.35
C GLN A 71 17.40 -44.66 8.13
N SER A 72 18.70 -44.68 8.41
CA SER A 72 19.29 -45.45 9.51
C SER A 72 18.72 -44.95 10.83
N LEU A 73 17.85 -45.71 11.52
CA LEU A 73 17.62 -45.54 12.95
C LEU A 73 16.89 -46.72 13.66
N TRP A 74 17.27 -47.97 13.40
CA TRP A 74 16.89 -49.10 14.28
C TRP A 74 18.05 -50.09 14.43
N SER A 75 19.00 -49.74 15.28
CA SER A 75 19.94 -50.69 15.90
C SER A 75 20.19 -50.23 17.33
N GLN A 76 19.21 -50.54 18.18
CA GLN A 76 19.30 -50.57 19.64
C GLN A 76 18.00 -51.21 20.15
N LEU A 77 17.92 -52.53 19.99
CA LEU A 77 17.29 -53.55 20.86
C LEU A 77 17.32 -54.90 20.15
#